data_AF-A0A376FFA7-F1
#
_entry.id   AF-A0A376FFA7-F1
#
_cell.length_a   1.000
_cell.length_b   1.000
_cell.length_c   1.000
_cell.angle_alpha   90.00
_cell.angle_beta   90.00
_cell.angle_gamma   90.00
#
_symmetry.space_group_name_H-M   'P 1'
#
loop_
_entity.id
_entity.type
_entity.pdbx_description
1 polymer ?
#
loop_
_entity_poly.entity_id
_entity_poly.type
_entity_poly.pdbx_seq_one_letter_code
_entity_poly.pdbx_strand_id
1 'polypeptide(L)'
;MDKHFSTTAPEKNLPVLLALIGIWYNNFFGAETEAILPYDQYMHRFAAYFQQGNMESNGKYVDRNGNAVDYQDWPNYLGEPGTNGQHAFYQLIHQGTKMVTVRFHRSGYHP
;
A
#
# COMPACT_ATOMS: atom_id res chain seq x y z
N MET A 1 -18.27 2.92 -1.33
CA MET A 1 -17.14 2.21 -1.95
C MET A 1 -17.54 0.80 -2.37
N ASP A 2 -18.23 0.06 -1.51
CA ASP A 2 -18.64 -1.34 -1.76
C ASP A 2 -19.44 -1.55 -3.04
N LYS A 3 -20.46 -0.71 -3.30
CA LYS A 3 -21.22 -0.76 -4.56
C LYS A 3 -20.33 -0.56 -5.79
N HIS A 4 -19.38 0.39 -5.73
CA HIS A 4 -18.43 0.59 -6.82
C HIS A 4 -17.57 -0.66 -7.02
N PHE A 5 -17.07 -1.26 -5.94
CA PHE A 5 -16.29 -2.49 -6.03
C PHE A 5 -17.09 -3.65 -6.64
N SER A 6 -18.37 -3.82 -6.28
CA SER A 6 -19.17 -4.94 -6.75
C SER A 6 -19.76 -4.77 -8.15
N THR A 7 -20.01 -3.54 -8.61
CA THR A 7 -20.72 -3.31 -9.89
C THR A 7 -19.86 -2.73 -11.01
N THR A 8 -18.70 -2.16 -10.71
CA THR A 8 -17.87 -1.50 -11.73
C THR A 8 -16.98 -2.52 -12.45
N ALA A 9 -16.92 -2.44 -13.79
CA ALA A 9 -16.06 -3.28 -14.63
C ALA A 9 -14.59 -3.25 -14.14
N PRO A 10 -13.87 -4.38 -14.13
CA PRO A 10 -12.54 -4.49 -13.51
C PRO A 10 -11.54 -3.42 -13.94
N GLU A 11 -11.51 -3.09 -15.24
CA GLU A 11 -10.62 -2.09 -15.84
C GLU A 11 -10.92 -0.64 -15.41
N LYS A 12 -12.04 -0.39 -14.73
CA LYS A 12 -12.43 0.90 -14.15
C LYS A 12 -12.63 0.81 -12.63
N ASN A 13 -12.31 -0.34 -12.03
CA ASN A 13 -12.59 -0.62 -10.63
C ASN A 13 -11.37 -0.22 -9.78
N LEU A 14 -11.52 0.81 -8.96
CA LEU A 14 -10.42 1.44 -8.24
C LEU A 14 -9.70 0.44 -7.30
N PRO A 15 -10.37 -0.28 -6.39
CA PRO A 15 -9.73 -1.31 -5.57
C PRO A 15 -9.02 -2.39 -6.39
N VAL A 16 -9.62 -2.86 -7.48
CA VAL A 16 -9.02 -3.90 -8.33
C VAL A 16 -7.73 -3.39 -8.96
N LEU A 17 -7.75 -2.21 -9.57
CA LEU A 17 -6.56 -1.61 -10.17
C LEU A 17 -5.46 -1.36 -9.12
N LEU A 18 -5.82 -0.84 -7.94
CA LEU A 18 -4.85 -0.59 -6.86
C LEU A 18 -4.23 -1.89 -6.33
N ALA A 19 -4.98 -2.98 -6.28
CA ALA A 19 -4.50 -4.30 -5.91
C ALA A 19 -3.57 -4.89 -6.99
N LEU A 20 -3.95 -4.80 -8.27
CA LEU A 20 -3.13 -5.29 -9.38
C LEU A 20 -1.80 -4.54 -9.50
N ILE A 21 -1.78 -3.23 -9.28
CA ILE A 21 -0.54 -2.45 -9.21
C ILE A 21 0.34 -2.93 -8.04
N GLY A 22 -0.27 -3.22 -6.88
CA GLY A 22 0.44 -3.78 -5.72
C GLY A 22 1.09 -5.13 -6.04
N ILE A 23 0.32 -6.07 -6.62
CA ILE A 23 0.79 -7.38 -7.09
C ILE A 23 1.93 -7.21 -8.09
N TRP A 24 1.80 -6.27 -9.03
CA TRP A 24 2.82 -6.02 -10.04
C TRP A 24 4.17 -5.67 -9.41
N TYR A 25 4.20 -4.70 -8.49
CA TYR A 25 5.45 -4.30 -7.86
C TYR A 25 5.97 -5.33 -6.85
N ASN A 26 5.10 -5.98 -6.08
CA ASN A 26 5.51 -6.98 -5.10
C ASN A 26 6.02 -8.27 -5.77
N ASN A 27 5.21 -8.90 -6.61
CA ASN A 27 5.52 -10.24 -7.13
C ASN A 27 6.48 -10.21 -8.33
N PHE A 28 6.53 -9.11 -9.11
CA PHE A 28 7.39 -9.06 -10.31
C PHE A 28 8.62 -8.17 -10.12
N PHE A 29 8.52 -7.06 -9.38
CA PHE A 29 9.66 -6.19 -9.09
C PHE A 29 10.33 -6.47 -7.73
N GLY A 30 9.76 -7.36 -6.92
CA GLY A 30 10.30 -7.70 -5.60
C GLY A 30 10.25 -6.54 -4.61
N ALA A 31 9.30 -5.60 -4.77
CA ALA A 31 9.12 -4.51 -3.83
C ALA A 31 8.49 -5.03 -2.52
N GLU A 32 9.31 -5.18 -1.48
CA GLU A 32 8.90 -5.68 -0.16
C GLU A 32 8.15 -4.64 0.68
N THR A 33 8.16 -3.37 0.27
CA THR A 33 7.60 -2.25 1.05
C THR A 33 6.64 -1.39 0.24
N GLU A 34 5.50 -1.08 0.85
CA GLU A 34 4.55 -0.07 0.39
C GLU A 34 4.44 1.08 1.41
N ALA A 35 4.60 2.32 0.94
CA ALA A 35 4.52 3.52 1.76
C ALA A 35 3.17 4.23 1.59
N ILE A 36 2.44 4.47 2.67
CA ILE A 36 1.24 5.32 2.69
C ILE A 36 1.60 6.68 3.27
N LEU A 37 1.54 7.73 2.45
CA LEU A 37 2.02 9.07 2.80
C LEU A 37 0.87 10.08 2.70
N PRO A 38 0.08 10.26 3.77
CA PRO A 38 -1.01 11.23 3.78
C PRO A 38 -0.48 12.65 4.02
N TYR A 39 -0.79 13.57 3.11
CA TYR A 39 -0.51 15.01 3.21
C TYR A 39 -1.66 15.69 3.95
N ASP A 40 -2.00 15.15 5.11
CA ASP A 40 -3.02 15.64 6.02
C ASP A 40 -2.69 15.14 7.44
N GLN A 41 -2.51 16.07 8.38
CA GLN A 41 -2.17 15.75 9.77
C GLN A 41 -3.30 15.03 10.51
N TYR A 42 -4.56 15.24 10.11
CA TYR A 42 -5.69 14.50 10.68
C TYR A 42 -5.60 13.00 10.35
N MET A 43 -4.85 12.63 9.31
CA MET A 43 -4.60 11.26 8.90
C MET A 43 -3.32 10.65 9.49
N HIS A 44 -2.74 11.20 10.55
CA HIS A 44 -1.47 10.71 11.13
C HIS A 44 -1.50 9.24 11.59
N ARG A 45 -2.68 8.66 11.89
CA ARG A 45 -2.85 7.22 12.21
C ARG A 45 -3.28 6.36 11.03
N PHE A 46 -3.48 6.95 9.85
CA PHE A 46 -3.99 6.26 8.68
C PHE A 46 -3.06 5.14 8.21
N ALA A 47 -1.75 5.41 8.12
CA ALA A 47 -0.77 4.37 7.78
C ALA A 47 -0.77 3.22 8.81
N ALA A 48 -0.80 3.53 10.11
CA ALA A 48 -0.83 2.54 11.18
C ALA A 48 -2.11 1.67 11.15
N TYR A 49 -3.26 2.26 10.80
CA TYR A 49 -4.50 1.50 10.62
C TYR A 49 -4.38 0.47 9.48
N PHE A 50 -3.79 0.85 8.35
CA PHE A 50 -3.57 -0.06 7.22
C PHE A 50 -2.45 -1.08 7.47
N GLN A 51 -1.45 -0.77 8.31
CA GLN A 51 -0.47 -1.76 8.73
C GLN A 51 -1.15 -2.97 9.35
N GLN A 52 -2.04 -2.74 10.33
CA GLN A 52 -2.80 -3.84 10.92
C GLN A 52 -3.71 -4.49 9.87
N GLY A 53 -4.58 -3.71 9.22
CA GLY A 53 -5.60 -4.26 8.32
C GLY A 53 -5.01 -5.06 7.16
N ASN A 54 -3.89 -4.65 6.59
CA ASN A 54 -3.27 -5.34 5.47
C ASN A 54 -2.32 -6.45 5.91
N MET A 55 -1.32 -6.14 6.75
CA MET A 55 -0.28 -7.11 7.10
C MET A 55 -0.86 -8.30 7.89
N GLU A 56 -1.85 -8.06 8.76
CA GLU A 56 -2.51 -9.15 9.50
C GLU A 56 -3.37 -10.05 8.58
N SER A 57 -4.00 -9.45 7.56
CA SER A 57 -4.84 -10.15 6.60
C SER A 57 -4.01 -10.98 5.62
N ASN A 58 -2.94 -10.40 5.08
CA ASN A 58 -2.24 -10.94 3.90
C ASN A 58 -0.79 -11.36 4.15
N GLY A 59 -0.23 -11.14 5.35
CA GLY A 59 1.05 -11.72 5.77
C GLY A 59 0.90 -13.21 6.07
N LYS A 60 0.63 -14.00 5.03
CA LYS A 60 0.27 -15.41 5.09
C LYS A 60 1.11 -16.19 4.09
N TYR A 61 1.62 -17.35 4.51
CA TYR A 61 2.46 -18.22 3.69
C TYR A 61 1.76 -19.51 3.25
N VAL A 62 0.48 -19.71 3.60
CA VAL A 62 -0.30 -20.91 3.28
C VAL A 62 -1.54 -20.52 2.48
N ASP A 63 -1.76 -21.22 1.36
CA ASP A 63 -2.91 -21.02 0.48
C ASP A 63 -4.20 -21.61 1.07
N ARG A 64 -5.32 -21.43 0.36
CA ARG A 64 -6.63 -21.93 0.81
C ARG A 64 -6.75 -23.46 0.79
N ASN A 65 -5.83 -24.15 0.12
CA ASN A 65 -5.78 -25.61 0.05
C ASN A 65 -4.84 -26.20 1.12
N GLY A 66 -4.17 -25.37 1.92
CA GLY A 66 -3.24 -25.81 2.96
C GLY A 66 -1.80 -26.00 2.48
N ASN A 67 -1.46 -25.56 1.26
CA ASN A 67 -0.11 -25.66 0.71
C ASN A 67 0.68 -24.38 0.97
N ALA A 68 2.00 -24.52 1.15
CA ALA A 68 2.88 -23.36 1.21
C ALA A 68 2.92 -22.65 -0.15
N VAL A 69 2.86 -21.31 -0.15
CA VAL A 69 2.97 -20.51 -1.37
C VAL A 69 4.44 -20.43 -1.82
N ASP A 70 4.67 -20.39 -3.14
CA ASP A 70 5.98 -20.24 -3.77
C ASP A 70 6.22 -18.85 -4.37
N TYR A 71 5.33 -17.91 -4.05
CA TYR A 71 5.37 -16.50 -4.44
C TYR A 71 5.42 -15.59 -3.19
N GLN A 72 5.79 -14.33 -3.38
CA GLN A 72 5.82 -13.33 -2.31
C GLN A 72 4.42 -13.11 -1.71
N ASP A 73 4.32 -13.08 -0.38
CA ASP A 73 3.15 -12.56 0.31
C ASP A 73 3.11 -11.01 0.25
N TRP A 74 2.09 -10.40 0.85
CA TRP A 74 1.84 -8.98 0.65
C TRP A 74 2.91 -8.09 1.34
N PRO A 75 3.32 -6.96 0.74
CA PRO A 75 4.40 -6.13 1.26
C PRO A 75 4.14 -5.54 2.65
N ASN A 76 5.23 -5.21 3.33
CA ASN A 76 5.23 -4.46 4.58
C ASN A 76 4.76 -3.02 4.34
N TYR A 77 3.94 -2.49 5.25
CA TYR A 77 3.48 -1.10 5.18
C TYR A 77 4.31 -0.17 6.06
N LEU A 78 4.75 0.95 5.49
CA LEU A 78 5.43 2.05 6.18
C LEU A 78 4.66 3.36 5.94
N GLY A 79 4.71 4.32 6.87
CA GLY A 79 4.16 5.64 6.57
C GLY A 79 4.03 6.57 7.76
N GLU A 80 4.26 7.85 7.49
CA GLU A 80 3.98 8.98 8.39
C GLU A 80 3.29 10.09 7.58
N PRO A 81 2.49 10.95 8.23
CA PRO A 81 1.92 12.11 7.56
C PRO A 81 3.01 13.06 7.02
N GLY A 82 2.72 13.70 5.89
CA GLY A 82 3.53 14.80 5.37
C GLY A 82 3.33 16.07 6.20
N THR A 83 4.35 16.89 6.45
CA THR A 83 5.73 16.86 5.90
C THR A 83 6.74 16.10 6.77
N ASN A 84 6.37 15.56 7.93
CA ASN A 84 7.30 14.85 8.83
C ASN A 84 8.04 13.71 8.11
N GLY A 85 7.32 12.88 7.36
CA GLY A 85 7.92 11.80 6.58
C GLY A 85 8.96 12.29 5.55
N GLN A 86 8.80 13.50 5.00
CA GLN A 86 9.75 14.08 4.04
C GLN A 86 11.13 14.30 4.65
N HIS A 87 11.19 14.60 5.95
CA HIS A 87 12.43 14.85 6.67
C HIS A 87 12.99 13.61 7.38
N ALA A 88 12.27 12.48 7.34
CA ALA A 88 12.67 11.24 8.01
C ALA A 88 13.25 10.21 7.03
N PHE A 89 12.48 9.81 6.00
CA PHE A 89 12.84 8.64 5.18
C PHE A 89 12.70 8.86 3.66
N TYR A 90 12.28 10.04 3.19
CA TYR A 90 12.20 10.32 1.74
C TYR A 90 13.57 10.28 1.06
N GLN A 91 14.66 10.59 1.78
CA GLN A 91 16.01 10.46 1.25
C GLN A 91 16.30 9.02 0.81
N LEU A 92 15.87 8.03 1.59
CA LEU A 92 16.01 6.62 1.23
C LEU A 92 15.11 6.26 0.04
N ILE A 93 13.88 6.78 -0.01
CA ILE A 93 12.99 6.56 -1.16
C ILE A 93 13.58 7.11 -2.46
N HIS A 94 14.24 8.27 -2.41
CA HIS A 94 14.77 8.94 -3.59
C HIS A 94 16.16 8.48 -4.03
N GLN A 95 17.06 8.17 -3.09
CA GLN A 95 18.47 7.87 -3.38
C GLN A 95 18.93 6.51 -2.83
N GLY A 96 18.05 5.77 -2.17
CA GLY A 96 18.34 4.41 -1.73
C GLY A 96 18.34 3.41 -2.89
N THR A 97 18.75 2.18 -2.58
CA THR A 97 18.87 1.08 -3.54
C THR A 97 17.67 0.14 -3.54
N LYS A 98 16.68 0.40 -2.68
CA LYS A 98 15.48 -0.44 -2.51
C LYS A 98 14.29 0.23 -3.19
N MET A 99 13.53 -0.57 -3.95
CA MET A 99 12.28 -0.11 -4.54
C MET A 99 11.20 -0.03 -3.46
N VAL A 100 10.55 1.13 -3.34
CA VAL A 100 9.44 1.36 -2.42
C VAL A 100 8.26 1.87 -3.24
N THR A 101 7.15 1.14 -3.20
CA THR A 101 5.90 1.60 -3.84
C THR A 101 5.26 2.65 -2.95
N VAL A 102 4.82 3.79 -3.49
CA VAL A 102 4.31 4.92 -2.68
C VAL A 102 2.88 5.31 -3.07
N ARG A 103 2.00 5.43 -2.07
CA ARG A 103 0.65 6.00 -2.22
C ARG A 103 0.53 7.33 -1.49
N PHE A 104 0.43 8.39 -2.27
CA PHE A 104 0.14 9.74 -1.79
C PHE A 104 -1.36 9.93 -1.58
N HIS A 105 -1.75 10.40 -0.40
CA HIS A 105 -3.14 10.74 -0.08
C HIS A 105 -3.20 12.21 0.33
N ARG A 106 -4.24 12.92 -0.05
CA ARG A 106 -4.47 14.31 0.37
C ARG A 106 -5.96 14.51 0.56
N SER A 107 -6.35 15.21 1.61
CA SER A 107 -7.74 15.68 1.76
C SER A 107 -8.01 16.83 0.78
N GLY A 108 -9.12 16.72 0.05
CA GLY A 108 -9.57 17.74 -0.91
C GLY A 108 -10.21 18.92 -0.19
N TYR A 109 -9.42 19.77 0.46
CA TYR A 109 -9.84 21.13 0.76
C TYR A 109 -9.38 22.05 -0.37
N HIS A 110 -10.32 22.39 -1.26
CA HIS A 110 -10.22 23.57 -2.12
C HIS A 110 -10.92 24.72 -1.36
N PRO A 111 -10.22 25.82 -1.02
CA PRO A 111 -10.90 27.06 -0.61
C PRO A 111 -11.70 27.66 -1.78
#